data_AF-A0A6G4EDD3-F1
#
_entry.id   AF-A0A6G4EDD3-F1
#
_cell.length_a   1.000
_cell.length_b   1.000
_cell.length_c   1.000
_cell.angle_alpha   90.00
_cell.angle_beta   90.00
_cell.angle_gamma   90.00
#
_symmetry.space_group_name_H-M   'P 1'
#
loop_
_entity.id
_entity.type
_entity.pdbx_description
1 polymer ?
#
loop_
_entity_poly.entity_id
_entity_poly.type
_entity_poly.pdbx_seq_one_letter_code
_entity_poly.pdbx_strand_id
1 'polypeptide(L)'
;MKPRIFISSTYYDLKYIRNNIERFIIQYGFEPVLFESGNVYFQPNKDLDMSCYNEVKQCHMMILLIGGRYGAPASEDNNQDYISNYEKNYISITRKEFREANESKIPIFIFIDKNVQAEYYTYIKNKDLYRQLVENDKFEFAHVDDIHVFEFIEEVKNIAFYAFEKYEDIEKYLINQWSSMFYEYLISLKEKNEANKILNTVSDLQNVSEKINDMVDSIGKKILDDSGEYENIIKTQNEKQIQFYSNKIVEKLFGENLIWSIEENTNTFEIAEILVDNLFDYEYPVLSDDKSEKIDLVRFWDKEYEEKIYENVIKKLKKFDSKLDISKNSIIEVLNTYLSKIKCTFNVNGSKEYFKAILEKEINDYLCIPF
;
A
#
# COMPACT_ATOMS: atom_id res chain seq x y z
N MET A 1 -3.06 23.59 11.43
CA MET A 1 -2.99 23.70 9.96
C MET A 1 -4.35 23.33 9.40
N LYS A 2 -4.81 24.02 8.33
CA LYS A 2 -6.07 23.71 7.65
C LYS A 2 -5.79 22.89 6.39
N PRO A 3 -6.56 21.85 6.07
CA PRO A 3 -6.41 21.15 4.80
C PRO A 3 -6.67 22.10 3.63
N ARG A 4 -5.78 22.05 2.64
CA ARG A 4 -5.78 22.92 1.46
C ARG A 4 -6.43 22.20 0.29
N ILE A 5 -7.42 22.84 -0.35
CA ILE A 5 -8.21 22.27 -1.44
C ILE A 5 -8.02 23.12 -2.69
N PHE A 6 -7.45 22.53 -3.74
CA PHE A 6 -7.25 23.19 -5.02
C PHE A 6 -8.53 23.17 -5.87
N ILE A 7 -8.93 24.30 -6.43
CA ILE A 7 -10.10 24.39 -7.33
C ILE A 7 -9.61 24.63 -8.76
N SER A 8 -9.59 23.57 -9.57
CA SER A 8 -9.18 23.60 -10.97
C SER A 8 -10.41 23.68 -11.87
N SER A 9 -10.43 24.67 -12.77
CA SER A 9 -11.42 24.78 -13.86
C SER A 9 -11.02 25.89 -14.83
N THR A 10 -11.68 25.94 -15.98
CA THR A 10 -11.74 27.20 -16.74
C THR A 10 -12.45 28.28 -15.94
N TYR A 11 -12.01 29.54 -16.09
CA TYR A 11 -12.47 30.62 -15.23
C TYR A 11 -13.81 31.24 -15.68
N TYR A 12 -13.93 31.61 -16.97
CA TYR A 12 -15.01 32.50 -17.42
C TYR A 12 -16.41 31.88 -17.37
N ASP A 13 -16.54 30.63 -17.80
CA ASP A 13 -17.80 29.88 -17.84
C ASP A 13 -18.26 29.42 -16.46
N LEU A 14 -17.32 29.18 -15.54
CA LEU A 14 -17.61 28.60 -14.22
C LEU A 14 -17.41 29.57 -13.04
N LYS A 15 -17.17 30.86 -13.32
CA LYS A 15 -16.86 31.89 -12.31
C LYS A 15 -17.79 31.89 -11.10
N TYR A 16 -19.11 31.82 -11.33
CA TYR A 16 -20.09 31.84 -10.23
C TYR A 16 -20.04 30.57 -9.38
N ILE A 17 -19.89 29.41 -10.03
CA ILE A 17 -19.76 28.11 -9.36
C ILE A 17 -18.47 28.07 -8.52
N ARG A 18 -17.33 28.52 -9.09
CA ARG A 18 -16.05 28.62 -8.38
C ARG A 18 -16.16 29.45 -7.10
N ASN A 19 -16.76 30.65 -7.19
CA ASN A 19 -16.96 31.52 -6.02
C ASN A 19 -17.85 30.89 -4.94
N ASN A 20 -18.86 30.12 -5.33
CA ASN A 20 -19.70 29.39 -4.36
C ASN A 20 -18.91 28.27 -3.68
N ILE A 21 -18.12 27.52 -4.44
CA ILE A 21 -17.26 26.44 -3.90
C ILE A 21 -16.19 27.00 -2.97
N GLU A 22 -15.57 28.14 -3.30
CA GLU A 22 -14.62 28.82 -2.41
C GLU A 22 -15.26 29.14 -1.06
N ARG A 23 -16.45 29.75 -1.05
CA ARG A 23 -17.20 30.05 0.18
C ARG A 23 -17.53 28.80 0.98
N PHE A 24 -17.95 27.73 0.30
CA PHE A 24 -18.24 26.44 0.90
C PHE A 24 -17.04 25.82 1.61
N ILE A 25 -15.89 25.79 0.94
CA ILE A 25 -14.64 25.27 1.51
C ILE A 25 -14.27 26.06 2.78
N ILE A 26 -14.37 27.40 2.74
CA ILE A 26 -14.11 28.26 3.90
C ILE A 26 -15.08 27.96 5.05
N GLN A 27 -16.37 27.81 4.75
CA GLN A 27 -17.42 27.53 5.74
C GLN A 27 -17.16 26.21 6.50
N TYR A 28 -16.60 25.20 5.83
CA TYR A 28 -16.23 23.92 6.44
C TYR A 28 -14.84 23.92 7.10
N GLY A 29 -14.18 25.08 7.16
CA GLY A 29 -12.92 25.27 7.88
C GLY A 29 -11.67 24.86 7.09
N PHE A 30 -11.81 24.58 5.80
CA PHE A 30 -10.71 24.29 4.88
C PHE A 30 -10.14 25.58 4.27
N GLU A 31 -8.99 25.46 3.62
CA GLU A 31 -8.34 26.56 2.91
C GLU A 31 -8.48 26.35 1.40
N PRO A 32 -9.27 27.17 0.70
CA PRO A 32 -9.38 27.08 -0.75
C PRO A 32 -8.14 27.67 -1.42
N VAL A 33 -7.66 26.99 -2.45
CA VAL A 33 -6.56 27.46 -3.30
C VAL A 33 -7.12 27.66 -4.71
N LEU A 34 -7.15 28.94 -5.12
CA LEU A 34 -7.55 29.37 -6.45
C LEU A 34 -6.44 30.23 -7.03
N PHE A 35 -6.25 30.15 -8.35
CA PHE A 35 -5.34 31.01 -9.08
C PHE A 35 -5.68 32.50 -8.91
N GLU A 36 -6.96 32.85 -9.01
CA GLU A 36 -7.43 34.24 -9.01
C GLU A 36 -7.48 34.89 -7.62
N SER A 37 -7.55 34.10 -6.54
CA SER A 37 -7.73 34.61 -5.17
C SER A 37 -6.41 35.07 -4.52
N GLY A 38 -5.30 35.06 -5.25
CA GLY A 38 -3.99 35.52 -4.76
C GLY A 38 -3.31 34.57 -3.77
N ASN A 39 -3.80 33.33 -3.65
CA ASN A 39 -3.29 32.32 -2.72
C ASN A 39 -2.12 31.50 -3.30
N VAL A 40 -1.64 31.85 -4.49
CA VAL A 40 -0.51 31.21 -5.18
C VAL A 40 0.66 32.19 -5.20
N TYR A 41 1.82 31.77 -4.71
CA TYR A 41 3.03 32.59 -4.83
C TYR A 41 3.60 32.49 -6.25
N PHE A 42 3.51 33.59 -7.00
CA PHE A 42 4.09 33.67 -8.34
C PHE A 42 5.59 33.96 -8.26
N GLN A 43 6.40 33.00 -8.69
CA GLN A 43 7.85 33.16 -8.72
C GLN A 43 8.25 34.18 -9.81
N PRO A 44 9.05 35.21 -9.47
CA PRO A 44 9.60 36.10 -10.49
C PRO A 44 10.40 35.31 -11.53
N ASN A 45 10.19 35.63 -12.81
CA ASN A 45 10.84 34.98 -13.97
C ASN A 45 10.41 33.52 -14.25
N LYS A 46 9.24 33.07 -13.77
CA LYS A 46 8.59 31.84 -14.24
C LYS A 46 7.21 32.13 -14.81
N ASP A 47 6.75 31.24 -15.68
CA ASP A 47 5.39 31.30 -16.18
C ASP A 47 4.38 31.10 -15.04
N LEU A 48 3.23 31.77 -15.17
CA LEU A 48 2.23 31.83 -14.10
C LEU A 48 1.67 30.45 -13.76
N ASP A 49 1.46 29.62 -14.79
CA ASP A 49 0.91 28.28 -14.69
C ASP A 49 1.86 27.31 -13.96
N MET A 50 3.17 27.49 -14.08
CA MET A 50 4.17 26.73 -13.32
C MET A 50 4.06 26.91 -11.81
N SER A 51 3.63 28.08 -11.36
CA SER A 51 3.39 28.32 -9.93
C SER A 51 2.15 27.55 -9.46
N CYS A 52 1.11 27.46 -10.29
CA CYS A 52 -0.10 26.67 -10.02
C CYS A 52 0.21 25.17 -9.89
N TYR A 53 1.00 24.60 -10.79
CA TYR A 53 1.36 23.17 -10.73
C TYR A 53 2.12 22.81 -9.45
N ASN A 54 3.02 23.68 -8.99
CA ASN A 54 3.70 23.49 -7.71
C ASN A 54 2.74 23.61 -6.53
N GLU A 55 1.75 24.48 -6.62
CA GLU A 55 0.73 24.67 -5.59
C GLU A 55 -0.20 23.45 -5.47
N VAL A 56 -0.57 22.84 -6.61
CA VAL A 56 -1.35 21.59 -6.64
C VAL A 56 -0.68 20.50 -5.81
N LYS A 57 0.65 20.35 -5.92
CA LYS A 57 1.45 19.37 -5.15
C LYS A 57 1.41 19.58 -3.64
N GLN A 58 1.14 20.80 -3.20
CA GLN A 58 1.06 21.17 -1.78
C GLN A 58 -0.38 21.09 -1.24
N CYS A 59 -1.35 20.82 -2.10
CA CYS A 59 -2.74 20.66 -1.69
C CYS A 59 -3.00 19.22 -1.22
N HIS A 60 -4.06 19.07 -0.43
CA HIS A 60 -4.45 17.77 0.14
C HIS A 60 -5.61 17.14 -0.64
N MET A 61 -6.28 17.92 -1.49
CA MET A 61 -7.44 17.53 -2.27
C MET A 61 -7.59 18.47 -3.45
N MET A 62 -8.20 17.98 -4.53
CA MET A 62 -8.57 18.79 -5.68
C MET A 62 -10.08 18.65 -5.99
N ILE A 63 -10.70 19.77 -6.33
CA ILE A 63 -12.02 19.81 -6.97
C ILE A 63 -11.78 20.27 -8.41
N LEU A 64 -12.12 19.40 -9.36
CA LEU A 64 -12.03 19.66 -10.79
C LEU A 64 -13.43 19.95 -11.34
N LEU A 65 -13.61 21.10 -11.98
CA LEU A 65 -14.82 21.41 -12.73
C LEU A 65 -14.49 21.43 -14.23
N ILE A 66 -15.25 20.66 -15.01
CA ILE A 66 -15.15 20.60 -16.46
C ILE A 66 -16.40 21.28 -17.04
N GLY A 67 -16.19 22.44 -17.64
CA GLY A 67 -17.20 23.23 -18.33
C GLY A 67 -17.09 23.08 -19.84
N GLY A 68 -17.70 24.03 -20.55
CA GLY A 68 -17.77 24.03 -22.01
C GLY A 68 -16.51 24.50 -22.72
N ARG A 69 -15.53 25.02 -21.97
CA ARG A 69 -14.32 25.62 -22.52
C ARG A 69 -13.10 24.75 -22.31
N TYR A 70 -12.24 24.61 -23.32
CA TYR A 70 -10.97 23.86 -23.15
C TYR A 70 -9.93 24.61 -22.32
N GLY A 71 -9.85 25.93 -22.48
CA GLY A 71 -8.94 26.80 -21.73
C GLY A 71 -7.68 27.22 -22.49
N ALA A 72 -6.77 27.90 -21.79
CA ALA A 72 -5.54 28.44 -22.35
C ALA A 72 -4.43 27.38 -22.42
N PRO A 73 -3.48 27.49 -23.37
CA PRO A 73 -2.33 26.59 -23.45
C PRO A 73 -1.43 26.68 -22.21
N ALA A 74 -0.94 25.52 -21.77
CA ALA A 74 0.13 25.44 -20.77
C ALA A 74 1.47 25.86 -21.39
N SER A 75 2.32 26.51 -20.59
CA SER A 75 3.56 27.14 -21.07
C SER A 75 4.67 26.13 -21.42
N GLU A 76 4.64 24.93 -20.85
CA GLU A 76 5.77 24.00 -20.86
C GLU A 76 5.61 22.70 -21.68
N ASP A 77 4.48 22.48 -22.36
CA ASP A 77 4.35 21.28 -23.18
C ASP A 77 4.98 21.47 -24.57
N ASN A 78 6.30 21.20 -24.65
CA ASN A 78 7.06 20.96 -25.89
C ASN A 78 7.18 19.46 -26.23
N ASN A 79 6.41 18.62 -25.54
CA ASN A 79 6.48 17.17 -25.70
C ASN A 79 5.73 16.76 -26.98
N GLN A 80 6.44 16.81 -28.12
CA GLN A 80 5.87 16.63 -29.47
C GLN A 80 5.09 15.32 -29.65
N ASP A 81 5.49 14.24 -28.97
CA ASP A 81 4.79 12.93 -29.01
C ASP A 81 3.42 12.96 -28.32
N TYR A 82 3.23 13.83 -27.32
CA TYR A 82 1.95 13.99 -26.64
C TYR A 82 1.05 15.01 -27.35
N ILE A 83 1.65 16.04 -27.96
CA ILE A 83 0.97 17.08 -28.72
C ILE A 83 0.42 16.53 -30.04
N SER A 84 1.10 15.57 -30.67
CA SER A 84 0.73 15.02 -31.98
C SER A 84 -0.63 14.32 -32.04
N ASN A 85 -1.21 13.96 -30.89
CA ASN A 85 -2.54 13.33 -30.83
C ASN A 85 -3.69 14.33 -30.81
N TYR A 86 -3.41 15.64 -30.82
CA TYR A 86 -4.39 16.70 -30.68
C TYR A 86 -4.51 17.54 -31.97
N GLU A 87 -5.73 17.92 -32.34
CA GLU A 87 -5.97 18.85 -33.47
C GLU A 87 -5.49 20.28 -33.14
N LYS A 88 -5.52 20.67 -31.85
CA LYS A 88 -4.82 21.83 -31.32
C LYS A 88 -3.51 21.37 -30.72
N ASN A 89 -2.39 21.91 -31.20
CA ASN A 89 -1.05 21.54 -30.77
C ASN A 89 -0.69 21.97 -29.32
N TYR A 90 -1.60 21.84 -28.34
CA TYR A 90 -1.33 22.17 -26.94
C TYR A 90 -2.23 21.45 -25.93
N ILE A 91 -1.72 21.33 -24.70
CA ILE A 91 -2.45 20.87 -23.52
C ILE A 91 -2.91 22.08 -22.71
N SER A 92 -4.16 22.11 -22.24
CA SER A 92 -4.67 23.24 -21.46
C SER A 92 -4.15 23.25 -20.03
N ILE A 93 -4.08 24.44 -19.42
CA ILE A 93 -3.62 24.62 -18.02
C ILE A 93 -4.43 23.72 -17.06
N THR A 94 -5.76 23.75 -17.12
CA THR A 94 -6.66 22.93 -16.29
C THR A 94 -6.35 21.43 -16.41
N ARG A 95 -6.08 20.96 -17.63
CA ARG A 95 -5.75 19.56 -17.89
C ARG A 95 -4.39 19.18 -17.30
N LYS A 96 -3.40 20.08 -17.39
CA LYS A 96 -2.09 19.89 -16.76
C LYS A 96 -2.19 19.92 -15.23
N GLU A 97 -2.98 20.83 -14.64
CA GLU A 97 -3.29 20.84 -13.20
C GLU A 97 -3.86 19.50 -12.71
N PHE A 98 -4.81 18.92 -13.47
CA PHE A 98 -5.35 17.59 -13.18
C PHE A 98 -4.26 16.50 -13.18
N ARG A 99 -3.38 16.50 -14.18
CA ARG A 99 -2.30 15.51 -14.27
C ARG A 99 -1.36 15.60 -13.06
N GLU A 100 -0.96 16.82 -12.67
CA GLU A 100 -0.09 17.04 -11.51
C GLU A 100 -0.75 16.55 -10.20
N ALA A 101 -2.07 16.76 -10.04
CA ALA A 101 -2.82 16.24 -8.91
C ALA A 101 -2.87 14.70 -8.91
N ASN A 102 -3.13 14.10 -10.07
CA ASN A 102 -3.21 12.64 -10.23
C ASN A 102 -1.84 11.98 -9.97
N GLU A 103 -0.75 12.57 -10.46
CA GLU A 103 0.62 12.13 -10.18
C GLU A 103 0.98 12.25 -8.69
N SER A 104 0.51 13.31 -8.04
CA SER A 104 0.68 13.53 -6.59
C SER A 104 -0.21 12.63 -5.72
N LYS A 105 -1.10 11.84 -6.35
CA LYS A 105 -2.05 10.91 -5.68
C LYS A 105 -2.92 11.58 -4.62
N ILE A 106 -3.26 12.86 -4.83
CA ILE A 106 -4.23 13.54 -3.96
C ILE A 106 -5.66 13.16 -4.39
N PRO A 107 -6.63 13.07 -3.47
CA PRO A 107 -8.03 12.84 -3.82
C PRO A 107 -8.57 13.92 -4.77
N ILE A 108 -9.22 13.50 -5.86
CA ILE A 108 -9.78 14.38 -6.90
C ILE A 108 -11.28 14.15 -7.01
N PHE A 109 -12.07 15.21 -6.83
CA PHE A 109 -13.51 15.22 -7.06
C PHE A 109 -13.82 15.90 -8.38
N ILE A 110 -14.38 15.17 -9.34
CA ILE A 110 -14.59 15.63 -10.70
C ILE A 110 -16.07 15.93 -10.94
N PHE A 111 -16.34 17.13 -11.41
CA PHE A 111 -17.68 17.60 -11.75
C PHE A 111 -17.72 18.06 -13.20
N ILE A 112 -18.69 17.57 -13.96
CA ILE A 112 -18.86 17.91 -15.38
C ILE A 112 -20.20 18.63 -15.55
N ASP A 113 -20.22 19.74 -16.28
CA ASP A 113 -21.47 20.41 -16.64
C ASP A 113 -22.39 19.43 -17.37
N LYS A 114 -23.66 19.37 -16.98
CA LYS A 114 -24.61 18.39 -17.52
C LYS A 114 -24.80 18.53 -19.04
N ASN A 115 -24.79 19.75 -19.58
CA ASN A 115 -24.96 19.96 -21.02
C ASN A 115 -23.72 19.49 -21.79
N VAL A 116 -22.54 19.77 -21.25
CA VAL A 116 -21.25 19.27 -21.79
C VAL A 116 -21.23 17.75 -21.78
N GLN A 117 -21.67 17.12 -20.69
CA GLN A 117 -21.75 15.67 -20.61
C GLN A 117 -22.74 15.07 -21.64
N ALA A 118 -23.89 15.72 -21.87
CA ALA A 118 -24.85 15.27 -22.86
C ALA A 118 -24.28 15.33 -24.30
N GLU A 119 -23.55 16.40 -24.63
CA GLU A 119 -22.86 16.52 -25.91
C GLU A 119 -21.71 15.51 -26.03
N TYR A 120 -20.98 15.26 -24.96
CA TYR A 120 -19.94 14.23 -24.90
C TYR A 120 -20.48 12.83 -25.24
N TYR A 121 -21.61 12.43 -24.64
CA TYR A 121 -22.23 11.14 -24.97
C TYR A 121 -22.72 11.07 -26.42
N THR A 122 -23.15 12.21 -26.97
CA THR A 122 -23.51 12.31 -28.39
C THR A 122 -22.29 12.16 -29.27
N TYR A 123 -21.17 12.79 -28.91
CA TYR A 123 -19.89 12.68 -29.60
C TYR A 123 -19.37 11.24 -29.61
N ILE A 124 -19.30 10.55 -28.47
CA ILE A 124 -18.81 9.16 -28.39
C ILE A 124 -19.59 8.24 -29.33
N LYS A 125 -20.92 8.35 -29.35
CA LYS A 125 -21.79 7.51 -30.18
C LYS A 125 -21.61 7.74 -31.69
N ASN A 126 -21.14 8.92 -32.07
CA ASN A 126 -21.08 9.35 -33.48
C ASN A 126 -19.65 9.73 -33.91
N LYS A 127 -18.62 9.24 -33.20
CA LYS A 127 -17.23 9.71 -33.35
C LYS A 127 -16.70 9.63 -34.78
N ASP A 128 -16.99 8.54 -35.50
CA ASP A 128 -16.54 8.35 -36.89
C ASP A 128 -17.25 9.29 -37.85
N LEU A 129 -18.56 9.49 -37.65
CA LEU A 129 -19.35 10.43 -38.45
C LEU A 129 -18.91 11.88 -38.18
N TYR A 130 -18.63 12.21 -36.91
CA TYR A 130 -18.13 13.52 -36.51
C TYR A 130 -16.81 13.86 -37.22
N ARG A 131 -15.84 12.93 -37.24
CA ARG A 131 -14.56 13.12 -37.96
C ARG A 131 -14.77 13.50 -39.43
N GLN A 132 -15.72 12.86 -40.10
CA GLN A 132 -16.06 13.17 -41.51
C GLN A 132 -16.74 14.54 -41.67
N LEU A 133 -17.55 14.96 -40.70
CA LEU A 133 -18.29 16.23 -40.74
C LEU A 133 -17.42 17.45 -40.40
N VAL A 134 -16.44 17.27 -39.50
CA VAL A 134 -15.48 18.33 -39.13
C VAL A 134 -14.48 18.62 -40.24
N GLU A 135 -14.02 17.60 -40.98
CA GLU A 135 -13.18 17.82 -42.18
C GLU A 135 -13.86 18.74 -43.22
N ASN A 136 -15.19 18.85 -43.16
CA ASN A 136 -16.00 19.70 -44.04
C ASN A 136 -16.45 21.02 -43.39
N ASP A 137 -15.98 21.36 -42.19
CA ASP A 137 -16.27 22.61 -41.46
C ASP A 137 -17.78 22.85 -41.24
N LYS A 138 -18.55 21.78 -40.99
CA LYS A 138 -20.03 21.78 -40.97
C LYS A 138 -20.66 21.42 -39.62
N PHE A 139 -19.87 21.27 -38.56
CA PHE A 139 -20.37 20.77 -37.29
C PHE A 139 -19.76 21.49 -36.10
N GLU A 140 -20.61 22.11 -35.29
CA GLU A 140 -20.25 22.77 -34.03
C GLU A 140 -21.16 22.25 -32.90
N PHE A 141 -20.62 22.19 -31.69
CA PHE A 141 -21.37 21.87 -30.48
C PHE A 141 -21.95 23.15 -29.87
N ALA A 142 -23.09 23.05 -29.18
CA ALA A 142 -23.77 24.23 -28.63
C ALA A 142 -23.18 24.67 -27.28
N HIS A 143 -22.68 23.71 -26.49
CA HIS A 143 -22.18 23.97 -25.14
C HIS A 143 -20.67 23.79 -25.01
N VAL A 144 -20.02 23.23 -26.02
CA VAL A 144 -18.58 22.98 -26.04
C VAL A 144 -17.90 23.77 -27.14
N ASP A 145 -16.88 24.55 -26.78
CA ASP A 145 -16.11 25.36 -27.73
C ASP A 145 -15.06 24.55 -28.51
N ASP A 146 -14.72 23.36 -28.02
CA ASP A 146 -13.62 22.57 -28.54
C ASP A 146 -13.75 21.08 -28.20
N ILE A 147 -13.50 20.22 -29.20
CA ILE A 147 -13.44 18.76 -29.07
C ILE A 147 -12.46 18.26 -28.00
N HIS A 148 -11.39 19.01 -27.71
CA HIS A 148 -10.40 18.64 -26.69
C HIS A 148 -11.00 18.60 -25.28
N VAL A 149 -12.14 19.26 -25.04
CA VAL A 149 -12.92 19.08 -23.81
C VAL A 149 -13.38 17.62 -23.67
N PHE A 150 -13.87 17.01 -24.75
CA PHE A 150 -14.30 15.61 -24.74
C PHE A 150 -13.14 14.64 -24.57
N GLU A 151 -11.98 14.95 -25.15
CA GLU A 151 -10.77 14.16 -24.93
C GLU A 151 -10.25 14.27 -23.50
N PHE A 152 -10.40 15.44 -22.88
CA PHE A 152 -10.12 15.59 -21.46
C PHE A 152 -11.10 14.77 -20.61
N ILE A 153 -12.39 14.75 -20.96
CA ILE A 153 -13.39 13.88 -20.29
C ILE A 153 -13.02 12.40 -20.45
N GLU A 154 -12.56 11.98 -21.63
CA GLU A 154 -12.06 10.61 -21.85
C GLU A 154 -10.82 10.28 -20.99
N GLU A 155 -9.94 11.25 -20.76
CA GLU A 155 -8.76 11.05 -19.89
C GLU A 155 -9.16 10.86 -18.42
N VAL A 156 -10.12 11.64 -17.93
CA VAL A 156 -10.54 11.57 -16.52
C VAL A 156 -11.53 10.46 -16.22
N LYS A 157 -12.06 9.75 -17.23
CA LYS A 157 -13.15 8.76 -17.07
C LYS A 157 -12.86 7.60 -16.12
N ASN A 158 -11.59 7.33 -15.84
CA ASN A 158 -11.17 6.28 -14.90
C ASN A 158 -11.40 6.68 -13.43
N ILE A 159 -11.69 7.96 -13.18
CA ILE A 159 -12.06 8.51 -11.88
C ILE A 159 -13.57 8.78 -11.89
N ALA A 160 -14.23 8.54 -10.75
CA ALA A 160 -15.65 8.84 -10.62
C ALA A 160 -15.90 10.35 -10.83
N PHE A 161 -16.77 10.68 -11.78
CA PHE A 161 -17.23 12.03 -12.04
C PHE A 161 -18.73 12.16 -11.78
N TYR A 162 -19.16 13.37 -11.45
CA TYR A 162 -20.56 13.70 -11.20
C TYR A 162 -21.03 14.83 -12.12
N ALA A 163 -22.22 14.67 -12.71
CA ALA A 163 -22.80 15.71 -13.54
C ALA A 163 -23.52 16.74 -12.68
N PHE A 164 -23.29 18.03 -12.90
CA PHE A 164 -23.96 19.10 -12.17
C PHE A 164 -24.72 20.03 -13.13
N GLU A 165 -25.84 20.59 -12.66
CA GLU A 165 -26.52 21.72 -13.31
C GLU A 165 -26.33 23.01 -12.52
N LYS A 166 -26.25 22.88 -11.20
CA LYS A 166 -26.18 24.00 -10.26
C LYS A 166 -25.21 23.69 -9.12
N TYR A 167 -24.79 24.73 -8.41
CA TYR A 167 -23.83 24.62 -7.32
C TYR A 167 -24.30 23.66 -6.21
N GLU A 168 -25.60 23.66 -5.90
CA GLU A 168 -26.17 22.83 -4.83
C GLU A 168 -25.97 21.32 -5.08
N ASP A 169 -25.86 20.91 -6.35
CA ASP A 169 -25.60 19.52 -6.72
C ASP A 169 -24.17 19.12 -6.31
N ILE A 170 -23.21 20.01 -6.54
CA ILE A 170 -21.80 19.86 -6.15
C ILE A 170 -21.68 19.85 -4.63
N GLU A 171 -22.30 20.82 -3.95
CA GLU A 171 -22.30 20.94 -2.49
C GLU A 171 -22.81 19.65 -1.82
N LYS A 172 -23.98 19.17 -2.25
CA LYS A 172 -24.58 17.96 -1.70
C LYS A 172 -23.67 16.73 -1.90
N TYR A 173 -23.06 16.62 -3.08
CA TYR A 173 -22.14 15.53 -3.37
C TYR A 173 -20.89 15.59 -2.48
N LEU A 174 -20.25 16.76 -2.38
CA LEU A 174 -19.05 16.95 -1.56
C LEU A 174 -19.32 16.67 -0.07
N ILE A 175 -20.44 17.16 0.47
CA ILE A 175 -20.84 16.88 1.87
C ILE A 175 -20.92 15.37 2.10
N ASN A 176 -21.55 14.63 1.19
CA ASN A 176 -21.67 13.18 1.31
C ASN A 176 -20.29 12.49 1.26
N GLN A 177 -19.47 12.83 0.27
CA GLN A 177 -18.13 12.26 0.11
C GLN A 177 -17.24 12.56 1.33
N TRP A 178 -17.20 13.80 1.79
CA TRP A 178 -16.39 14.20 2.94
C TRP A 178 -16.88 13.57 4.25
N SER A 179 -18.20 13.43 4.42
CA SER A 179 -18.77 12.72 5.57
C SER A 179 -18.35 11.25 5.57
N SER A 180 -18.31 10.61 4.39
CA SER A 180 -17.87 9.22 4.22
C SER A 180 -16.37 9.09 4.49
N MET A 181 -15.55 10.00 3.96
CA MET A 181 -14.11 10.03 4.27
C MET A 181 -13.84 10.17 5.77
N PHE A 182 -14.60 11.03 6.45
CA PHE A 182 -14.46 11.20 7.90
C PHE A 182 -14.90 9.94 8.66
N TYR A 183 -15.98 9.30 8.23
CA TYR A 183 -16.43 8.03 8.79
C TYR A 183 -15.37 6.92 8.66
N GLU A 184 -14.80 6.73 7.47
CA GLU A 184 -13.71 5.77 7.23
C GLU A 184 -12.48 6.07 8.10
N TYR A 185 -12.13 7.35 8.25
CA TYR A 185 -11.06 7.76 9.14
C TYR A 185 -11.36 7.36 10.60
N LEU A 186 -12.57 7.59 11.10
CA LEU A 186 -12.97 7.21 12.46
C LEU A 186 -12.95 5.70 12.68
N ILE A 187 -13.35 4.90 11.69
CA ILE A 187 -13.22 3.43 11.72
C ILE A 187 -11.75 3.06 11.85
N SER A 188 -10.88 3.61 10.99
CA SER A 188 -9.45 3.30 11.01
C SER A 188 -8.79 3.63 12.36
N LEU A 189 -9.26 4.68 13.05
CA LEU A 189 -8.78 5.02 14.39
C LEU A 189 -9.24 4.00 15.44
N LYS A 190 -10.48 3.52 15.33
CA LYS A 190 -11.01 2.49 16.24
C LYS A 190 -10.20 1.20 16.08
N GLU A 191 -9.98 0.75 14.86
CA GLU A 191 -9.21 -0.47 14.56
C GLU A 191 -7.77 -0.36 15.04
N LYS A 192 -7.10 0.77 14.81
CA LYS A 192 -5.74 1.02 15.34
C LYS A 192 -5.69 0.98 16.86
N ASN A 193 -6.69 1.53 17.54
CA ASN A 193 -6.76 1.50 19.00
C ASN A 193 -6.98 0.08 19.53
N GLU A 194 -7.81 -0.73 18.86
CA GLU A 194 -8.01 -2.14 19.21
C GLU A 194 -6.71 -2.95 18.99
N ALA A 195 -6.03 -2.75 17.87
CA ALA A 195 -4.72 -3.36 17.60
C ALA A 195 -3.68 -2.99 18.67
N ASN A 196 -3.58 -1.72 19.05
CA ASN A 196 -2.66 -1.26 20.09
C ASN A 196 -2.98 -1.88 21.47
N LYS A 197 -4.26 -2.06 21.80
CA LYS A 197 -4.66 -2.75 23.05
C LYS A 197 -4.23 -4.21 23.05
N ILE A 198 -4.38 -4.91 21.92
CA ILE A 198 -3.92 -6.30 21.78
C ILE A 198 -2.41 -6.37 21.95
N LEU A 199 -1.65 -5.50 21.28
CA LEU A 199 -0.19 -5.44 21.41
C LEU A 199 0.25 -5.21 22.86
N ASN A 200 -0.34 -4.23 23.56
CA ASN A 200 -0.03 -3.98 24.96
C ASN A 200 -0.36 -5.19 25.84
N THR A 201 -1.48 -5.87 25.61
CA THR A 201 -1.86 -7.08 26.36
C THR A 201 -0.86 -8.21 26.13
N VAL A 202 -0.39 -8.39 24.89
CA VAL A 202 0.65 -9.37 24.55
C VAL A 202 1.98 -9.01 25.24
N SER A 203 2.38 -7.74 25.25
CA SER A 203 3.58 -7.29 25.94
C SER A 203 3.49 -7.47 27.46
N ASP A 204 2.32 -7.19 28.07
CA ASP A 204 2.08 -7.43 29.49
C ASP A 204 2.16 -8.93 29.82
N LEU A 205 1.59 -9.79 28.96
CA LEU A 205 1.70 -11.24 29.09
C LEU A 205 3.14 -11.72 28.95
N GLN A 206 3.93 -11.16 28.03
CA GLN A 206 5.36 -11.46 27.90
C GLN A 206 6.12 -11.09 29.17
N ASN A 207 5.90 -9.89 29.71
CA ASN A 207 6.51 -9.44 30.97
C ASN A 207 6.13 -10.33 32.16
N VAL A 208 4.86 -10.75 32.26
CA VAL A 208 4.42 -11.68 33.31
C VAL A 208 5.08 -13.05 33.14
N SER A 209 5.19 -13.54 31.91
CA SER A 209 5.87 -14.82 31.59
C SER A 209 7.36 -14.77 31.95
N GLU A 210 8.07 -13.69 31.60
CA GLU A 210 9.49 -13.51 31.97
C GLU A 210 9.68 -13.52 33.48
N LYS A 211 8.83 -12.81 34.24
CA LYS A 211 8.88 -12.83 35.71
C LYS A 211 8.63 -14.23 36.28
N ILE A 212 7.73 -15.01 35.68
CA ILE A 212 7.48 -16.40 36.07
C ILE A 212 8.72 -17.25 35.78
N ASN A 213 9.35 -17.10 34.61
CA ASN A 213 10.57 -17.81 34.25
C ASN A 213 11.71 -17.47 35.20
N ASP A 214 11.95 -16.19 35.49
CA ASP A 214 12.97 -15.73 36.44
C ASP A 214 12.73 -16.31 37.85
N MET A 215 11.47 -16.37 38.28
CA MET A 215 11.08 -16.94 39.57
C MET A 215 11.27 -18.46 39.59
N VAL A 216 10.87 -19.16 38.53
CA VAL A 216 11.05 -20.61 38.37
C VAL A 216 12.53 -20.96 38.31
N ASP A 217 13.35 -20.20 37.60
CA ASP A 217 14.79 -20.38 37.54
C ASP A 217 15.45 -20.12 38.88
N SER A 218 15.04 -19.05 39.58
CA SER A 218 15.58 -18.72 40.91
C SER A 218 15.22 -19.78 41.96
N ILE A 219 14.03 -20.36 41.87
CA ILE A 219 13.56 -21.44 42.76
C ILE A 219 14.21 -22.78 42.36
N GLY A 220 14.25 -23.08 41.06
CA GLY A 220 14.85 -24.27 40.49
C GLY A 220 16.33 -24.38 40.83
N LYS A 221 17.12 -23.32 40.59
CA LYS A 221 18.53 -23.26 40.99
C LYS A 221 18.74 -23.44 42.49
N LYS A 222 17.87 -22.88 43.33
CA LYS A 222 18.01 -22.97 44.79
C LYS A 222 17.63 -24.34 45.38
N ILE A 223 16.72 -25.07 44.75
CA ILE A 223 16.18 -26.33 45.28
C ILE A 223 16.80 -27.56 44.60
N LEU A 224 17.25 -27.45 43.35
CA LEU A 224 17.60 -28.60 42.48
C LEU A 224 19.06 -28.62 42.00
N ASP A 225 19.92 -27.71 42.48
CA ASP A 225 21.34 -27.64 42.10
C ASP A 225 22.11 -28.94 42.44
N ASP A 226 21.66 -29.70 43.43
CA ASP A 226 22.35 -30.91 43.91
C ASP A 226 21.93 -32.20 43.19
N SER A 227 20.89 -32.21 42.33
CA SER A 227 20.29 -33.45 41.77
C SER A 227 20.38 -33.60 40.24
N GLY A 228 20.83 -32.59 39.49
CA GLY A 228 20.79 -32.60 38.01
C GLY A 228 19.38 -32.50 37.41
N GLU A 229 18.34 -32.39 38.25
CA GLU A 229 16.94 -32.22 37.82
C GLU A 229 16.68 -30.84 37.22
N TYR A 230 17.46 -29.82 37.59
CA TYR A 230 17.35 -28.48 37.03
C TYR A 230 17.68 -28.44 35.52
N GLU A 231 18.74 -29.14 35.09
CA GLU A 231 19.10 -29.23 33.67
C GLU A 231 18.02 -29.96 32.85
N ASN A 232 17.39 -30.98 33.43
CA ASN A 232 16.25 -31.66 32.80
C ASN A 232 15.03 -30.74 32.65
N ILE A 233 14.76 -29.88 33.63
CA ILE A 233 13.66 -28.90 33.53
C ILE A 233 13.93 -27.88 32.42
N ILE A 234 15.14 -27.31 32.35
CA ILE A 234 15.52 -26.41 31.26
C ILE A 234 15.39 -27.12 29.91
N LYS A 235 15.84 -28.37 29.82
CA LYS A 235 15.72 -29.17 28.60
C LYS A 235 14.24 -29.35 28.22
N THR A 236 13.37 -29.75 29.14
CA THR A 236 11.92 -29.91 28.87
C THR A 236 11.25 -28.58 28.49
N GLN A 237 11.67 -27.46 29.08
CA GLN A 237 11.17 -26.13 28.68
C GLN A 237 11.60 -25.77 27.26
N ASN A 238 12.87 -25.98 26.92
CA ASN A 238 13.40 -25.76 25.57
C ASN A 238 12.69 -26.66 24.55
N GLU A 239 12.46 -27.93 24.88
CA GLU A 239 11.71 -28.87 24.04
C GLU A 239 10.29 -28.36 23.76
N LYS A 240 9.56 -27.87 24.78
CA LYS A 240 8.22 -27.28 24.61
C LYS A 240 8.24 -26.00 23.77
N GLN A 241 9.25 -25.15 23.96
CA GLN A 241 9.42 -23.93 23.17
C GLN A 241 9.70 -24.27 21.70
N ILE A 242 10.61 -25.21 21.46
CA ILE A 242 10.92 -25.75 20.13
C ILE A 242 9.63 -26.29 19.50
N GLN A 243 8.85 -27.10 20.23
CA GLN A 243 7.59 -27.64 19.72
C GLN A 243 6.58 -26.57 19.32
N PHE A 244 6.35 -25.57 20.19
CA PHE A 244 5.41 -24.49 19.91
C PHE A 244 5.82 -23.67 18.67
N TYR A 245 7.08 -23.26 18.57
CA TYR A 245 7.54 -22.42 17.47
C TYR A 245 7.75 -23.20 16.17
N SER A 246 8.10 -24.50 16.22
CA SER A 246 8.13 -25.35 15.03
C SER A 246 6.75 -25.47 14.38
N ASN A 247 5.69 -25.68 15.18
CA ASN A 247 4.32 -25.68 14.67
C ASN A 247 3.95 -24.35 13.99
N LYS A 248 4.24 -23.22 14.65
CA LYS A 248 4.01 -21.87 14.09
C LYS A 248 4.78 -21.60 12.80
N ILE A 249 6.00 -22.10 12.70
CA ILE A 249 6.82 -22.01 11.49
C ILE A 249 6.13 -22.76 10.34
N VAL A 250 5.68 -23.99 10.57
CA VAL A 250 5.00 -24.80 9.54
C VAL A 250 3.68 -24.16 9.12
N GLU A 251 2.83 -23.74 10.07
CA GLU A 251 1.59 -23.00 9.78
C GLU A 251 1.86 -21.78 8.89
N LYS A 252 2.95 -21.06 9.11
CA LYS A 252 3.26 -19.83 8.37
C LYS A 252 3.90 -20.07 7.01
N LEU A 253 4.66 -21.16 6.87
CA LEU A 253 5.23 -21.58 5.59
C LEU A 253 4.15 -22.12 4.63
N PHE A 254 3.17 -22.86 5.15
CA PHE A 254 2.24 -23.63 4.33
C PHE A 254 0.76 -23.20 4.46
N GLY A 255 0.40 -22.33 5.42
CA GLY A 255 -0.99 -21.98 5.72
C GLY A 255 -1.63 -20.92 4.83
N GLU A 256 -0.85 -20.07 4.16
CA GLU A 256 -1.42 -19.04 3.29
C GLU A 256 -1.66 -19.50 1.84
N ASN A 257 -1.12 -20.66 1.41
CA ASN A 257 -1.10 -21.05 -0.02
C ASN A 257 -1.16 -22.57 -0.33
N LEU A 258 -1.98 -23.36 0.37
CA LEU A 258 -2.23 -24.75 -0.04
C LEU A 258 -3.71 -25.05 -0.23
N ILE A 259 -4.21 -24.68 -1.41
CA ILE A 259 -5.28 -25.43 -2.06
C ILE A 259 -4.63 -26.66 -2.69
N TRP A 260 -4.81 -27.81 -2.04
CA TRP A 260 -4.89 -29.18 -2.59
C TRP A 260 -4.04 -29.48 -3.83
N SER A 261 -2.87 -30.10 -3.65
CA SER A 261 -2.41 -31.27 -4.44
C SER A 261 -0.92 -31.55 -4.27
N ILE A 262 -0.50 -31.88 -3.05
CA ILE A 262 0.77 -32.58 -2.87
C ILE A 262 0.52 -34.06 -3.18
N GLU A 263 1.40 -34.69 -3.96
CA GLU A 263 1.28 -36.11 -4.30
C GLU A 263 1.38 -36.98 -3.03
N GLU A 264 0.68 -38.12 -2.98
CA GLU A 264 0.60 -39.04 -1.82
C GLU A 264 1.97 -39.57 -1.31
N ASN A 265 3.08 -39.20 -1.95
CA ASN A 265 4.45 -39.65 -1.65
C ASN A 265 5.47 -38.50 -1.50
N THR A 266 5.05 -37.29 -1.15
CA THR A 266 6.04 -36.22 -0.90
C THR A 266 6.88 -36.52 0.32
N ASN A 267 8.20 -36.59 0.13
CA ASN A 267 9.17 -36.92 1.16
C ASN A 267 9.35 -35.75 2.13
N THR A 268 8.53 -35.71 3.19
CA THR A 268 8.50 -34.66 4.21
C THR A 268 9.85 -34.49 4.93
N PHE A 269 10.62 -35.57 5.04
CA PHE A 269 12.00 -35.57 5.53
C PHE A 269 12.91 -34.67 4.67
N GLU A 270 12.87 -34.80 3.34
CA GLU A 270 13.73 -34.02 2.44
C GLU A 270 13.36 -32.52 2.46
N ILE A 271 12.09 -32.18 2.62
CA ILE A 271 11.64 -30.79 2.80
C ILE A 271 12.21 -30.21 4.09
N ALA A 272 12.12 -30.96 5.20
CA ALA A 272 12.69 -30.56 6.48
C ALA A 272 14.21 -30.38 6.40
N GLU A 273 14.93 -31.28 5.71
CA GLU A 273 16.37 -31.15 5.49
C GLU A 273 16.73 -29.92 4.66
N ILE A 274 15.99 -29.65 3.58
CA ILE A 274 16.24 -28.45 2.75
C ILE A 274 16.05 -27.19 3.57
N LEU A 275 14.99 -27.10 4.37
CA LEU A 275 14.74 -25.98 5.26
C LEU A 275 15.84 -25.87 6.32
N VAL A 276 16.23 -26.96 6.97
CA VAL A 276 17.31 -26.92 7.96
C VAL A 276 18.61 -26.46 7.31
N ASP A 277 19.05 -27.08 6.22
CA ASP A 277 20.38 -26.84 5.64
C ASP A 277 20.49 -25.50 4.88
N ASN A 278 19.38 -25.00 4.31
CA ASN A 278 19.41 -23.84 3.42
C ASN A 278 18.71 -22.61 3.99
N LEU A 279 17.85 -22.81 5.00
CA LEU A 279 17.16 -21.74 5.68
C LEU A 279 17.72 -21.57 7.09
N PHE A 280 17.83 -22.62 7.90
CA PHE A 280 18.14 -22.46 9.32
C PHE A 280 19.63 -22.53 9.68
N ASP A 281 20.40 -23.38 9.01
CA ASP A 281 21.86 -23.57 9.19
C ASP A 281 22.72 -22.77 8.20
N TYR A 282 22.10 -21.89 7.40
CA TYR A 282 22.85 -21.03 6.49
C TYR A 282 23.80 -20.11 7.30
N GLU A 283 25.08 -20.06 6.93
CA GLU A 283 26.04 -19.16 7.58
C GLU A 283 25.70 -17.70 7.22
N TYR A 284 25.00 -17.03 8.13
CA TYR A 284 24.66 -15.62 8.00
C TYR A 284 25.90 -14.74 8.23
N PRO A 285 26.33 -13.92 7.26
CA PRO A 285 27.44 -13.01 7.44
C PRO A 285 27.06 -11.95 8.48
N VAL A 286 27.83 -11.89 9.56
CA VAL A 286 27.72 -10.83 10.56
C VAL A 286 28.35 -9.57 9.95
N LEU A 287 27.53 -8.54 9.69
CA LEU A 287 28.04 -7.21 9.31
C LEU A 287 28.62 -6.54 10.57
N SER A 288 29.93 -6.78 10.77
CA SER A 288 30.93 -6.17 11.65
C SER A 288 30.52 -5.38 12.92
N ASP A 289 31.14 -5.82 14.03
CA ASP A 289 31.78 -5.04 15.12
C ASP A 289 31.03 -3.83 15.71
N ASP A 290 30.11 -4.10 16.64
CA ASP A 290 30.06 -3.26 17.84
C ASP A 290 29.73 -4.09 19.08
N LYS A 291 30.70 -4.14 20.00
CA LYS A 291 30.57 -4.79 21.31
C LYS A 291 29.80 -3.88 22.25
N SER A 292 28.51 -3.68 22.01
CA SER A 292 27.62 -3.13 23.03
C SER A 292 26.15 -3.35 22.68
N GLU A 293 25.46 -3.91 23.68
CA GLU A 293 24.00 -3.99 23.80
C GLU A 293 23.31 -5.09 22.98
N LYS A 294 22.19 -5.57 23.51
CA LYS A 294 21.29 -6.54 22.89
C LYS A 294 20.72 -5.91 21.60
N ILE A 295 21.48 -5.92 20.52
CA ILE A 295 21.05 -5.37 19.23
C ILE A 295 20.06 -6.35 18.61
N ASP A 296 18.82 -5.88 18.44
CA ASP A 296 17.77 -6.54 17.67
C ASP A 296 18.34 -7.11 16.37
N LEU A 297 18.47 -8.45 16.29
CA LEU A 297 18.90 -9.21 15.11
C LEU A 297 18.01 -8.99 13.86
N VAL A 298 17.04 -8.07 13.95
CA VAL A 298 15.85 -7.95 13.11
C VAL A 298 16.01 -6.94 11.96
N ARG A 299 17.09 -6.13 11.91
CA ARG A 299 17.12 -4.97 10.99
C ARG A 299 18.33 -4.80 10.06
N PHE A 300 19.16 -5.82 9.85
CA PHE A 300 20.32 -5.70 8.94
C PHE A 300 20.44 -6.86 7.96
N TRP A 301 19.39 -7.10 7.17
CA TRP A 301 19.56 -7.82 5.90
C TRP A 301 19.52 -6.84 4.74
N ASP A 302 20.53 -6.91 3.88
CA ASP A 302 20.46 -6.26 2.58
C ASP A 302 19.32 -6.94 1.78
N LYS A 303 18.51 -6.14 1.07
CA LYS A 303 17.41 -6.66 0.24
C LYS A 303 17.91 -7.68 -0.79
N GLU A 304 19.14 -7.49 -1.27
CA GLU A 304 19.83 -8.40 -2.19
C GLU A 304 20.10 -9.78 -1.55
N TYR A 305 20.35 -9.82 -0.24
CA TYR A 305 20.62 -11.05 0.50
C TYR A 305 19.34 -11.86 0.79
N GLU A 306 18.26 -11.18 1.16
CA GLU A 306 16.94 -11.79 1.32
C GLU A 306 16.46 -12.45 0.02
N GLU A 307 16.70 -11.78 -1.10
CA GLU A 307 16.35 -12.27 -2.43
C GLU A 307 17.14 -13.53 -2.80
N LYS A 308 18.45 -13.55 -2.50
CA LYS A 308 19.30 -14.71 -2.73
C LYS A 308 18.91 -15.94 -1.89
N ILE A 309 18.56 -15.75 -0.62
CA ILE A 309 18.09 -16.85 0.24
C ILE A 309 16.76 -17.38 -0.26
N TYR A 310 15.80 -16.47 -0.56
CA TYR A 310 14.50 -16.82 -1.11
C TYR A 310 14.64 -17.65 -2.39
N GLU A 311 15.43 -17.18 -3.35
CA GLU A 311 15.65 -17.87 -4.63
C GLU A 311 16.30 -19.24 -4.43
N ASN A 312 17.28 -19.37 -3.52
CA ASN A 312 17.95 -20.64 -3.25
C ASN A 312 16.98 -21.67 -2.64
N VAL A 313 16.20 -21.27 -1.64
CA VAL A 313 15.24 -22.14 -0.94
C VAL A 313 14.10 -22.55 -1.87
N ILE A 314 13.47 -21.61 -2.57
CA ILE A 314 12.37 -21.91 -3.50
C ILE A 314 12.85 -22.75 -4.67
N LYS A 315 14.03 -22.48 -5.24
CA LYS A 315 14.59 -23.30 -6.32
C LYS A 315 14.84 -24.75 -5.89
N LYS A 316 15.23 -24.97 -4.63
CA LYS A 316 15.41 -26.33 -4.10
C LYS A 316 14.06 -27.00 -3.82
N LEU A 317 13.12 -26.31 -3.17
CA LEU A 317 11.79 -26.85 -2.90
C LEU A 317 11.03 -27.20 -4.20
N LYS A 318 11.06 -26.32 -5.22
CA LYS A 318 10.41 -26.55 -6.53
C LYS A 318 11.01 -27.70 -7.34
N LYS A 319 12.24 -28.13 -7.04
CA LYS A 319 12.83 -29.34 -7.66
C LYS A 319 12.22 -30.63 -7.12
N PHE A 320 11.72 -30.61 -5.89
CA PHE A 320 11.10 -31.77 -5.25
C PHE A 320 9.60 -31.80 -5.48
N ASP A 321 8.94 -30.65 -5.35
CA ASP A 321 7.54 -30.52 -5.73
C ASP A 321 7.30 -29.17 -6.41
N SER A 322 6.93 -29.24 -7.69
CA SER A 322 6.66 -28.06 -8.52
C SER A 322 5.55 -27.15 -7.99
N LYS A 323 4.70 -27.66 -7.08
CA LYS A 323 3.54 -26.96 -6.51
C LYS A 323 3.83 -26.32 -5.16
N LEU A 324 5.01 -26.56 -4.57
CA LEU A 324 5.44 -25.86 -3.37
C LEU A 324 5.79 -24.40 -3.73
N ASP A 325 4.90 -23.48 -3.38
CA ASP A 325 5.10 -22.05 -3.53
C ASP A 325 4.94 -21.33 -2.20
N ILE A 326 6.08 -21.00 -1.59
CA ILE A 326 6.14 -20.27 -0.32
C ILE A 326 6.38 -18.80 -0.63
N SER A 327 5.63 -17.92 0.03
CA SER A 327 5.81 -16.48 -0.16
C SER A 327 7.14 -15.99 0.43
N LYS A 328 7.74 -14.96 -0.19
CA LYS A 328 8.98 -14.33 0.31
C LYS A 328 8.79 -13.79 1.73
N ASN A 329 7.63 -13.20 2.01
CA ASN A 329 7.31 -12.67 3.34
C ASN A 329 7.27 -13.79 4.39
N SER A 330 6.65 -14.93 4.07
CA SER A 330 6.58 -16.09 4.97
C SER A 330 7.98 -16.59 5.33
N ILE A 331 8.90 -16.68 4.36
CA ILE A 331 10.29 -17.10 4.58
C ILE A 331 11.02 -16.15 5.54
N ILE A 332 10.89 -14.83 5.33
CA ILE A 332 11.54 -13.81 6.17
C ILE A 332 11.01 -13.88 7.61
N GLU A 333 9.69 -13.97 7.79
CA GLU A 333 9.08 -14.01 9.12
C GLU A 333 9.41 -15.31 9.88
N VAL A 334 9.49 -16.43 9.18
CA VAL A 334 9.90 -17.73 9.72
C VAL A 334 11.36 -17.69 10.17
N LEU A 335 12.24 -17.11 9.37
CA LEU A 335 13.64 -16.96 9.77
C LEU A 335 13.81 -16.08 11.01
N ASN A 336 13.08 -14.97 11.08
CA ASN A 336 13.08 -14.11 12.26
C ASN A 336 12.61 -14.86 13.51
N THR A 337 11.59 -15.70 13.37
CA THR A 337 11.09 -16.56 14.44
C THR A 337 12.15 -17.58 14.88
N TYR A 338 12.79 -18.25 13.92
CA TYR A 338 13.85 -19.23 14.21
C TYR A 338 15.06 -18.60 14.92
N LEU A 339 15.61 -17.51 14.38
CA LEU A 339 16.81 -16.87 14.95
C LEU A 339 16.56 -16.32 16.36
N SER A 340 15.38 -15.75 16.62
CA SER A 340 15.08 -15.12 17.90
C SER A 340 14.56 -16.10 18.97
N LYS A 341 13.81 -17.15 18.59
CA LYS A 341 13.09 -18.02 19.54
C LYS A 341 13.57 -19.48 19.58
N ILE A 342 14.28 -19.97 18.56
CA ILE A 342 14.71 -21.37 18.48
C ILE A 342 16.23 -21.48 18.57
N LYS A 343 16.99 -20.75 17.74
CA LYS A 343 18.46 -20.82 17.74
C LYS A 343 19.08 -20.53 19.10
N CYS A 344 18.44 -19.68 19.91
CA CYS A 344 18.88 -19.34 21.26
C CYS A 344 18.82 -20.52 22.26
N THR A 345 18.06 -21.58 21.98
CA THR A 345 17.95 -22.77 22.84
C THR A 345 19.04 -23.81 22.59
N PHE A 346 19.81 -23.68 21.50
CA PHE A 346 20.81 -24.66 21.05
C PHE A 346 22.06 -24.72 21.94
N ASN A 347 22.15 -23.88 22.96
CA ASN A 347 23.19 -23.95 23.99
C ASN A 347 23.09 -25.25 24.84
N VAL A 348 21.98 -25.98 24.75
CA VAL A 348 21.78 -27.29 25.40
C VAL A 348 21.95 -28.42 24.38
N ASN A 349 22.83 -29.39 24.70
CA ASN A 349 23.12 -30.55 23.86
C ASN A 349 21.84 -31.30 23.43
N GLY A 350 21.70 -31.59 22.14
CA GLY A 350 20.56 -32.33 21.57
C GLY A 350 19.38 -31.48 21.10
N SER A 351 19.36 -30.17 21.38
CA SER A 351 18.24 -29.28 21.04
C SER A 351 18.09 -29.04 19.53
N LYS A 352 19.22 -29.07 18.79
CA LYS A 352 19.23 -28.93 17.33
C LYS A 352 18.64 -30.16 16.65
N GLU A 353 19.06 -31.34 17.08
CA GLU A 353 18.53 -32.62 16.60
C GLU A 353 17.04 -32.75 16.94
N TYR A 354 16.64 -32.31 18.14
CA TYR A 354 15.23 -32.26 18.54
C TYR A 354 14.41 -31.30 17.68
N PHE A 355 14.91 -30.10 17.38
CA PHE A 355 14.25 -29.18 16.46
C PHE A 355 14.04 -29.78 15.07
N LYS A 356 15.07 -30.43 14.50
CA LYS A 356 14.97 -31.10 13.18
C LYS A 356 13.88 -32.18 13.19
N ALA A 357 13.87 -33.05 14.21
CA ALA A 357 12.88 -34.12 14.33
C ALA A 357 11.44 -33.60 14.51
N ILE A 358 11.26 -32.52 15.29
CA ILE A 358 9.95 -31.90 15.46
C ILE A 358 9.51 -31.16 14.20
N LEU A 359 10.40 -30.45 13.51
CA LEU A 359 10.07 -29.77 12.27
C LEU A 359 9.61 -30.77 11.19
N GLU A 360 10.31 -31.89 11.05
CA GLU A 360 9.92 -33.00 10.17
C GLU A 360 8.52 -33.53 10.53
N LYS A 361 8.30 -33.80 11.83
CA LYS A 361 7.01 -34.28 12.32
C LYS A 361 5.88 -33.28 12.01
N GLU A 362 6.06 -32.00 12.31
CA GLU A 362 5.02 -30.98 12.10
C GLU A 362 4.75 -30.76 10.60
N ILE A 363 5.78 -30.81 9.74
CA ILE A 363 5.60 -30.79 8.28
C ILE A 363 4.80 -32.00 7.82
N ASN A 364 5.13 -33.21 8.31
CA ASN A 364 4.38 -34.40 8.00
C ASN A 364 2.94 -34.33 8.51
N ASP A 365 2.74 -33.90 9.75
CA ASP A 365 1.42 -33.73 10.34
C ASP A 365 0.62 -32.66 9.61
N TYR A 366 1.23 -31.64 9.00
CA TYR A 366 0.53 -30.61 8.25
C TYR A 366 0.23 -31.00 6.79
N LEU A 367 1.15 -31.71 6.14
CA LEU A 367 1.04 -32.11 4.73
C LEU A 367 0.28 -33.43 4.53
N CYS A 368 0.26 -34.32 5.53
CA CYS A 368 -0.35 -35.66 5.46
C CYS A 368 -1.67 -35.79 6.23
N ILE A 369 -2.33 -34.68 6.64
CA ILE A 369 -3.66 -34.77 7.29
C ILE A 369 -4.65 -35.42 6.31
N PRO A 370 -5.28 -36.54 6.68
CA PRO A 370 -6.38 -37.09 5.90
C PRO A 370 -7.61 -36.23 6.16
N PHE A 371 -8.10 -35.54 5.12
CA PHE A 371 -9.51 -35.15 5.06
C PHE A 371 -10.20 -35.90 3.92
#